data_AF-A0AA43HTS5-F1
#
_entry.id   AF-A0AA43HTS5-F1
#
_cell.length_a   1.000
_cell.length_b   1.000
_cell.length_c   1.000
_cell.angle_alpha   90.00
_cell.angle_beta   90.00
_cell.angle_gamma   90.00
#
_symmetry.space_group_name_H-M   'P 1'
#
loop_
_entity.id
_entity.type
_entity.pdbx_description
1 polymer ?
#
loop_
_entity_poly.entity_id
_entity_poly.type
_entity_poly.pdbx_seq_one_letter_code
_entity_poly.pdbx_strand_id
1 'polypeptide(L)'
;MKQIKQCKTIIGILTVIFLLCYGTGLHAQVTIGSGIKPNKGTLLDLKEWSPANPDTDNSTTSKGLGMPRVNLTALTVISDITGAEGKEIEHTGLMIYNVNRIDAADIFPGLYVWDGAIWRPLKTSTQVQNKNAQAQKNL
;
A
#
# COMPACT_ATOMS: atom_id res chain seq x y z
N MET A 1 -8.79 46.22 -40.96
CA MET A 1 -8.43 45.93 -39.55
C MET A 1 -9.34 44.91 -38.84
N LYS A 2 -10.67 44.88 -39.09
CA LYS A 2 -11.61 43.95 -38.44
C LYS A 2 -11.32 42.46 -38.76
N GLN A 3 -11.03 42.12 -40.02
CA GLN A 3 -10.75 40.74 -40.46
C GLN A 3 -9.47 40.13 -39.84
N ILE A 4 -8.41 40.93 -39.65
CA ILE A 4 -7.15 40.47 -39.04
C ILE A 4 -7.34 40.18 -37.54
N LYS A 5 -8.19 40.94 -36.85
CA LYS A 5 -8.54 40.67 -35.44
C LYS A 5 -9.33 39.38 -35.29
N GLN A 6 -10.28 39.12 -36.21
CA GLN A 6 -11.08 37.88 -36.22
C GLN A 6 -10.21 36.63 -36.44
N CYS A 7 -9.23 36.69 -37.36
CA CYS A 7 -8.32 35.57 -37.62
C CYS A 7 -7.43 35.22 -36.42
N LYS A 8 -6.91 36.23 -35.70
CA LYS A 8 -6.10 36.02 -34.48
C LYS A 8 -6.90 35.36 -33.35
N THR A 9 -8.18 35.73 -33.19
CA THR A 9 -9.06 35.11 -32.20
C THR A 9 -9.33 33.64 -32.52
N ILE A 10 -9.57 33.30 -33.79
CA ILE A 10 -9.82 31.92 -34.22
C ILE A 10 -8.57 31.05 -34.02
N ILE A 11 -7.39 31.54 -34.37
CA ILE A 11 -6.12 30.83 -34.15
C ILE A 11 -5.89 30.60 -32.65
N GLY A 12 -6.18 31.59 -31.80
CA GLY A 12 -6.10 31.45 -30.35
C GLY A 12 -7.02 30.33 -29.81
N ILE A 13 -8.27 30.30 -30.26
CA ILE A 13 -9.25 29.28 -29.87
C ILE A 13 -8.80 27.88 -30.31
N LEU A 14 -8.33 27.73 -31.56
CA LEU A 14 -7.85 26.45 -32.07
C LEU A 14 -6.63 25.94 -31.29
N THR A 15 -5.73 26.85 -30.90
CA THR A 15 -4.54 26.49 -30.10
C THR A 15 -4.94 25.99 -28.70
N VAL A 16 -5.94 26.60 -28.06
CA VAL A 16 -6.45 26.17 -26.76
C VAL A 16 -7.17 24.82 -26.84
N ILE A 17 -7.97 24.59 -27.88
CA ILE A 17 -8.66 23.30 -28.11
C ILE A 17 -7.63 22.18 -28.32
N PHE A 18 -6.57 22.45 -29.09
CA PHE A 18 -5.48 21.51 -29.33
C PHE A 18 -4.78 21.11 -28.03
N LEU A 19 -4.44 22.07 -27.16
CA LEU A 19 -3.86 21.84 -25.83
C LEU A 19 -4.76 20.99 -24.90
N LEU A 20 -6.08 21.16 -24.97
CA LEU A 20 -7.04 20.39 -24.17
C LEU A 20 -7.17 18.93 -24.62
N CYS A 21 -6.88 18.62 -25.89
CA CYS A 21 -6.98 17.26 -26.42
C CYS A 21 -5.73 16.39 -26.16
N TYR A 22 -4.63 16.94 -25.66
CA TYR A 22 -3.40 16.18 -25.34
C TYR A 22 -3.45 15.38 -24.03
N GLY A 23 -4.56 15.46 -23.27
CA GLY A 23 -4.67 14.90 -21.92
C GLY A 23 -5.07 13.42 -21.81
N THR A 24 -5.04 12.62 -22.87
CA THR A 24 -5.52 11.22 -22.80
C THR A 24 -4.41 10.27 -22.36
N GLY A 25 -4.23 10.14 -21.05
CA GLY A 25 -3.34 9.12 -20.45
C GLY A 25 -3.33 9.03 -18.92
N LEU A 26 -4.19 9.78 -18.21
CA LEU A 26 -4.23 9.73 -16.75
C LEU A 26 -5.14 8.58 -16.28
N HIS A 27 -4.56 7.39 -16.15
CA HIS A 27 -5.15 6.31 -15.36
C HIS A 27 -4.92 6.57 -13.87
N ALA A 28 -5.78 7.36 -13.24
CA ALA A 28 -5.89 7.42 -11.79
C ALA A 28 -7.19 6.74 -11.37
N GLN A 29 -7.24 5.40 -11.47
CA GLN A 29 -8.40 4.68 -10.94
C GLN A 29 -8.29 4.58 -9.42
N VAL A 30 -9.27 5.18 -8.72
CA VAL A 30 -9.57 4.89 -7.33
C VAL A 30 -11.08 4.64 -7.23
N THR A 31 -11.50 3.38 -7.26
CA THR A 31 -12.85 2.99 -6.79
C THR A 31 -12.66 1.94 -5.72
N ILE A 32 -12.87 2.36 -4.46
CA ILE A 32 -12.56 1.56 -3.27
C ILE A 32 -13.87 1.09 -2.66
N GLY A 33 -14.11 -0.21 -2.78
CA GLY A 33 -15.22 -0.92 -2.14
C GLY A 33 -16.54 -0.92 -2.92
N SER A 34 -17.48 -1.69 -2.40
CA SER A 34 -18.89 -1.67 -2.77
C SER A 34 -19.60 -0.43 -2.21
N GLY A 35 -20.84 -0.14 -2.64
CA GLY A 35 -21.69 0.90 -2.05
C GLY A 35 -22.16 0.63 -0.62
N ILE A 36 -21.54 -0.32 0.07
CA ILE A 36 -21.88 -0.77 1.42
C ILE A 36 -21.19 0.14 2.43
N LYS A 37 -21.95 0.58 3.43
CA LYS A 37 -21.43 1.43 4.50
C LYS A 37 -20.25 0.74 5.22
N PRO A 38 -19.11 1.43 5.42
CA PRO A 38 -18.00 0.93 6.22
C PRO A 38 -18.41 0.58 7.66
N ASN A 39 -17.70 -0.37 8.26
CA ASN A 39 -17.84 -0.66 9.68
C ASN A 39 -17.45 0.56 10.54
N LYS A 40 -18.06 0.74 11.71
CA LYS A 40 -17.70 1.87 12.59
C LYS A 40 -16.26 1.70 13.07
N GLY A 41 -15.49 2.79 13.04
CA GLY A 41 -14.08 2.81 13.50
C GLY A 41 -13.05 2.49 12.42
N THR A 42 -13.45 2.14 11.20
CA THR A 42 -12.50 1.91 10.09
C THR A 42 -12.30 3.17 9.27
N LEU A 43 -11.04 3.58 9.07
CA LEU A 43 -10.71 4.62 8.09
C LEU A 43 -10.79 4.09 6.65
N LEU A 44 -10.46 2.81 6.45
CA LEU A 44 -10.51 2.09 5.18
C LEU A 44 -11.14 0.71 5.42
N ASP A 45 -12.29 0.45 4.80
CA ASP A 45 -13.00 -0.85 4.83
C ASP A 45 -13.11 -1.39 3.39
N LEU A 46 -12.50 -2.55 3.13
CA LEU A 46 -12.43 -3.16 1.80
C LEU A 46 -13.35 -4.37 1.74
N LYS A 47 -14.59 -4.16 1.29
CA LYS A 47 -15.59 -5.23 1.14
C LYS A 47 -16.43 -5.11 -0.12
N GLU A 48 -16.79 -6.26 -0.65
CA GLU A 48 -17.67 -6.43 -1.80
C GLU A 48 -19.12 -6.73 -1.36
N TRP A 49 -19.32 -7.39 -0.23
CA TRP A 49 -20.64 -7.70 0.33
C TRP A 49 -20.67 -7.66 1.88
N SER A 50 -21.88 -7.68 2.44
CA SER A 50 -22.13 -7.94 3.86
C SER A 50 -22.60 -9.39 4.04
N PRO A 51 -22.05 -10.15 4.99
CA PRO A 51 -22.50 -11.51 5.25
C PRO A 51 -23.94 -11.51 5.76
N ALA A 52 -24.72 -12.53 5.35
CA ALA A 52 -26.09 -12.72 5.83
C ALA A 52 -26.14 -13.14 7.30
N ASN A 53 -25.16 -13.92 7.74
CA ASN A 53 -24.97 -14.30 9.14
C ASN A 53 -23.46 -14.36 9.47
N PRO A 54 -22.91 -13.30 10.10
CA PRO A 54 -21.47 -13.21 10.41
C PRO A 54 -20.99 -14.25 11.44
N ASP A 55 -21.89 -14.85 12.22
CA ASP A 55 -21.52 -15.89 13.19
C ASP A 55 -21.20 -17.24 12.50
N THR A 56 -21.74 -17.45 11.29
CA THR A 56 -21.53 -18.68 10.50
C THR A 56 -20.56 -18.49 9.34
N ASP A 57 -20.61 -17.33 8.68
CA ASP A 57 -19.70 -16.96 7.60
C ASP A 57 -19.48 -15.44 7.64
N ASN A 58 -18.25 -15.03 7.91
CA ASN A 58 -17.86 -13.62 8.01
C ASN A 58 -17.04 -13.15 6.80
N SER A 59 -17.09 -13.87 5.67
CA SER A 59 -16.46 -13.44 4.43
C SER A 59 -17.13 -12.17 3.89
N THR A 60 -16.33 -11.19 3.44
CA THR A 60 -16.81 -9.89 2.94
C THR A 60 -16.30 -9.54 1.54
N THR A 61 -15.36 -10.32 0.99
CA THR A 61 -14.71 -10.08 -0.30
C THR A 61 -14.08 -11.35 -0.86
N SER A 62 -13.97 -11.43 -2.19
CA SER A 62 -13.25 -12.49 -2.91
C SER A 62 -11.83 -12.07 -3.34
N LYS A 63 -11.45 -10.83 -3.04
CA LYS A 63 -10.20 -10.19 -3.49
C LYS A 63 -9.33 -9.78 -2.31
N GLY A 64 -8.02 -9.75 -2.56
CA GLY A 64 -7.01 -9.30 -1.61
C GLY A 64 -6.55 -7.85 -1.82
N LEU A 65 -5.84 -7.32 -0.82
CA LEU A 65 -5.11 -6.05 -0.92
C LEU A 65 -3.67 -6.34 -1.36
N GLY A 66 -3.30 -5.84 -2.55
CA GLY A 66 -1.92 -5.91 -3.02
C GLY A 66 -1.03 -4.91 -2.28
N MET A 67 -0.01 -5.41 -1.60
CA MET A 67 0.96 -4.56 -0.90
C MET A 67 2.12 -4.16 -1.82
N PRO A 68 2.73 -2.96 -1.63
CA PRO A 68 3.94 -2.58 -2.34
C PRO A 68 5.07 -3.59 -2.13
N ARG A 69 5.72 -4.03 -3.21
CA ARG A 69 6.82 -5.01 -3.19
C ARG A 69 8.15 -4.27 -3.11
N VAL A 70 8.90 -4.50 -2.04
CA VAL A 70 10.16 -3.77 -1.74
C VAL A 70 11.27 -4.77 -1.44
N ASN A 71 12.51 -4.43 -1.78
CA ASN A 71 13.67 -5.27 -1.53
C ASN A 71 14.40 -4.74 -0.30
N LEU A 72 14.07 -5.24 0.90
CA LEU A 72 14.70 -4.75 2.12
C LEU A 72 16.18 -5.13 2.16
N THR A 73 17.04 -4.13 2.42
CA THR A 73 18.48 -4.30 2.56
C THR A 73 18.86 -4.60 4.02
N ALA A 74 18.17 -3.97 4.96
CA ALA A 74 18.28 -4.24 6.39
C ALA A 74 16.99 -3.86 7.13
N LEU A 75 16.76 -4.43 8.32
CA LEU A 75 15.57 -4.11 9.11
C LEU A 75 15.58 -2.67 9.66
N THR A 76 16.75 -2.04 9.79
CA THR A 76 16.88 -0.67 10.31
C THR A 76 16.85 0.40 9.23
N VAL A 77 16.70 0.02 7.95
CA VAL A 77 16.85 0.92 6.81
C VAL A 77 15.48 1.24 6.23
N ILE A 78 14.98 2.45 6.52
CA ILE A 78 13.75 2.95 5.91
C ILE A 78 13.98 3.50 4.50
N SER A 79 15.23 3.88 4.16
CA SER A 79 15.59 4.50 2.89
C SER A 79 15.44 3.58 1.68
N ASP A 80 15.18 2.28 1.90
CA ASP A 80 14.70 1.36 0.86
C ASP A 80 13.36 1.83 0.27
N ILE A 81 12.64 2.71 0.99
CA ILE A 81 11.49 3.47 0.52
C ILE A 81 11.95 4.89 0.15
N THR A 82 11.90 5.20 -1.14
CA THR A 82 12.26 6.53 -1.64
C THR A 82 11.43 7.62 -0.95
N GLY A 83 12.10 8.56 -0.28
CA GLY A 83 11.48 9.71 0.37
C GLY A 83 11.07 9.50 1.84
N ALA A 84 11.32 8.32 2.42
CA ALA A 84 11.03 8.04 3.82
C ALA A 84 12.19 8.40 4.78
N GLU A 85 13.40 8.62 4.25
CA GLU A 85 14.60 8.95 5.03
C GLU A 85 14.45 10.27 5.80
N GLY A 86 14.86 10.28 7.08
CA GLY A 86 14.74 11.44 7.97
C GLY A 86 13.31 11.71 8.45
N LYS A 87 12.37 10.82 8.14
CA LYS A 87 10.95 10.89 8.53
C LYS A 87 10.46 9.55 9.08
N GLU A 88 11.33 8.82 9.76
CA GLU A 88 11.12 7.45 10.23
C GLU A 88 9.85 7.34 11.08
N ILE A 89 9.65 8.30 12.00
CA ILE A 89 8.50 8.32 12.90
C ILE A 89 7.19 8.59 12.15
N GLU A 90 7.18 9.47 11.15
CA GLU A 90 5.99 9.78 10.34
C GLU A 90 5.49 8.57 9.53
N HIS A 91 6.39 7.63 9.23
CA HIS A 91 6.09 6.41 8.49
C HIS A 91 5.79 5.21 9.41
N THR A 92 5.62 5.41 10.72
CA THR A 92 5.21 4.34 11.64
C THR A 92 3.88 3.73 11.19
N GLY A 93 3.82 2.40 11.09
CA GLY A 93 2.67 1.66 10.57
C GLY A 93 2.69 1.46 9.05
N LEU A 94 3.72 1.94 8.33
CA LEU A 94 3.90 1.65 6.92
C LEU A 94 4.05 0.13 6.70
N MET A 95 3.26 -0.42 5.78
CA MET A 95 3.24 -1.85 5.50
C MET A 95 3.73 -2.14 4.08
N ILE A 96 4.56 -3.17 3.93
CA ILE A 96 5.09 -3.60 2.63
C ILE A 96 5.14 -5.13 2.54
N TYR A 97 5.33 -5.64 1.32
CA TYR A 97 5.77 -7.00 1.08
C TYR A 97 7.26 -7.00 0.71
N ASN A 98 8.11 -7.50 1.61
CA ASN A 98 9.51 -7.72 1.30
C ASN A 98 9.66 -8.89 0.32
N VAL A 99 10.41 -8.71 -0.75
CA VAL A 99 10.75 -9.78 -1.71
C VAL A 99 12.17 -10.32 -1.53
N ASN A 100 13.00 -9.65 -0.73
CA ASN A 100 14.38 -10.05 -0.51
C ASN A 100 14.51 -11.22 0.48
N ARG A 101 15.61 -11.99 0.37
CA ARG A 101 16.03 -12.97 1.37
C ARG A 101 17.47 -12.70 1.77
N ILE A 102 17.70 -12.50 3.07
CA ILE A 102 19.02 -12.37 3.68
C ILE A 102 19.02 -13.24 4.94
N ASP A 103 19.45 -14.50 4.80
CA ASP A 103 19.40 -15.49 5.88
C ASP A 103 20.27 -15.07 7.08
N ALA A 104 21.41 -14.42 6.85
CA ALA A 104 22.32 -13.96 7.91
C ALA A 104 21.72 -12.88 8.83
N ALA A 105 20.69 -12.17 8.35
CA ALA A 105 20.00 -11.11 9.09
C ALA A 105 18.55 -11.51 9.45
N ASP A 106 18.19 -12.79 9.25
CA ASP A 106 16.82 -13.31 9.42
C ASP A 106 15.76 -12.51 8.63
N ILE A 107 16.13 -11.99 7.46
CA ILE A 107 15.22 -11.27 6.58
C ILE A 107 14.69 -12.26 5.54
N PHE A 108 13.38 -12.51 5.59
CA PHE A 108 12.70 -13.41 4.65
C PHE A 108 11.63 -12.67 3.85
N PRO A 109 11.26 -13.19 2.66
CA PRO A 109 10.12 -12.66 1.93
C PRO A 109 8.82 -12.76 2.76
N GLY A 110 8.01 -11.70 2.74
CA GLY A 110 6.78 -11.64 3.53
C GLY A 110 6.34 -10.22 3.87
N LEU A 111 5.30 -10.09 4.68
CA LEU A 111 4.79 -8.79 5.11
C LEU A 111 5.61 -8.21 6.26
N TYR A 112 5.98 -6.94 6.14
CA TYR A 112 6.67 -6.17 7.16
C TYR A 112 5.90 -4.89 7.47
N VAL A 113 6.01 -4.46 8.73
CA VAL A 113 5.48 -3.17 9.20
C VAL A 113 6.62 -2.39 9.83
N TRP A 114 6.73 -1.11 9.46
CA TRP A 114 7.67 -0.21 10.12
C TRP A 114 7.12 0.19 11.50
N ASP A 115 7.89 -0.06 12.56
CA ASP A 115 7.48 0.25 13.94
C ASP A 115 7.89 1.66 14.42
N GLY A 116 8.48 2.46 13.52
CA GLY A 116 9.05 3.77 13.83
C GLY A 116 10.57 3.76 13.94
N ALA A 117 11.19 2.58 14.07
CA ALA A 117 12.63 2.43 14.13
C ALA A 117 13.17 1.27 13.27
N ILE A 118 12.43 0.16 13.18
CA ILE A 118 12.79 -1.01 12.39
C ILE A 118 11.59 -1.68 11.70
N TRP A 119 11.87 -2.41 10.62
CA TRP A 119 10.92 -3.30 9.96
C TRP A 119 10.68 -4.55 10.81
N ARG A 120 9.42 -4.80 11.16
CA ARG A 120 8.98 -5.98 11.89
C ARG A 120 8.27 -6.94 10.95
N PRO A 121 8.70 -8.22 10.84
CA PRO A 121 7.94 -9.21 10.10
C PRO A 121 6.62 -9.48 10.83
N LEU A 122 5.50 -9.54 10.09
CA LEU A 122 4.20 -9.89 10.67
C LEU A 122 4.10 -11.37 11.05
N LYS A 123 4.90 -12.22 10.41
CA LYS A 123 5.03 -13.62 10.79
C LYS A 123 6.21 -13.75 11.75
N THR A 124 5.95 -14.04 13.01
CA THR A 124 6.99 -14.52 13.92
C THR A 124 7.37 -15.93 13.53
N SER A 125 8.66 -16.20 13.33
CA SER A 125 9.15 -17.55 13.19
C SER A 125 9.00 -18.25 14.55
N THR A 126 8.21 -19.33 14.61
CA THR A 126 7.93 -20.15 15.80
C THR A 126 9.19 -20.80 16.43
N GLN A 127 10.39 -20.50 15.91
CA GLN A 127 11.65 -21.08 16.37
C GLN A 127 12.04 -20.64 17.78
N VAL A 128 11.48 -19.54 18.30
CA VAL A 128 11.71 -19.10 19.70
C VAL A 128 10.84 -19.89 20.70
N GLN A 129 9.63 -20.34 20.30
CA GLN A 129 8.76 -21.11 21.21
C GLN A 129 9.29 -22.53 21.45
N ASN A 130 9.92 -23.14 20.45
CA ASN A 130 10.42 -24.51 20.55
C ASN A 130 11.68 -24.64 21.42
N LYS A 131 12.53 -23.61 21.50
CA LYS A 131 13.72 -23.62 22.40
C LYS A 131 13.32 -23.58 23.88
N ASN A 132 12.27 -22.85 24.22
CA ASN A 132 11.80 -22.73 25.61
C ASN A 132 11.01 -23.97 26.08
N ALA A 133 10.29 -24.63 25.18
CA ALA A 133 9.57 -25.89 25.49
C ALA A 133 10.51 -27.10 25.67
N GLN A 134 11.70 -27.07 25.06
CA GLN A 134 12.70 -28.14 25.21
C GLN A 134 13.55 -27.98 26.49
N ALA A 135 13.76 -26.74 26.97
CA ALA A 135 14.47 -26.48 28.22
C ALA A 135 13.67 -26.90 29.47
N GLN A 136 12.33 -26.86 29.41
CA GLN A 136 11.45 -27.24 30.53
C GLN A 136 11.13 -28.74 30.62
N LYS A 137 11.50 -29.55 29.61
CA LYS A 137 11.39 -31.01 29.65
C LYS A 137 12.62 -31.73 30.20
N ASN A 138 13.69 -30.97 30.46
CA ASN A 138 14.95 -31.49 30.99
C ASN A 138 15.18 -31.09 32.46
N LEU A 139 14.09 -30.78 33.18
CA LEU A 139 14.04 -30.59 34.63
C LEU A 139 13.06 -31.60 35.23
#